data_AF-A0A8H4XD51-F1
#
_entry.id   AF-A0A8H4XD51-F1
#
_cell.length_a   1.000
_cell.length_b   1.000
_cell.length_c   1.000
_cell.angle_alpha   90.00
_cell.angle_beta   90.00
_cell.angle_gamma   90.00
#
_symmetry.space_group_name_H-M   'P 1'
#
loop_
_entity.id
_entity.type
_entity.pdbx_description
1 polymer ?
#
loop_
_entity_poly.entity_id
_entity_poly.type
_entity_poly.pdbx_seq_one_letter_code
_entity_poly.pdbx_strand_id
1 'polypeptide(L)'
;MSRQTRSAARKLTRVRVSAPPIPSTPPPSSSTRVPTLETHLFDIPKAWESWLDANHSTNTTGLWLKIAKKDSGVTSVTYDQALDVALCYGWIDGQRKALDAQHFIQRFTPRRKGSLWSQRNVNKVAPLIETGRMQPAGQAEIDAAKGDGRWERAYSSSSNATVPEDFQTALNEVGNGKETRDETEED
;
A
#
# COMPACT_ATOMS: atom_id res chain seq x y z
N MET A 1 74.92 -40.82 -30.87
CA MET A 1 75.78 -39.76 -31.44
C MET A 1 75.24 -39.39 -32.82
N SER A 2 75.42 -38.13 -33.26
CA SER A 2 75.01 -37.54 -34.55
C SER A 2 73.56 -37.06 -34.68
N ARG A 3 73.28 -35.94 -35.33
CA ARG A 3 74.03 -34.70 -35.61
C ARG A 3 72.94 -33.72 -36.07
N GLN A 4 73.05 -32.51 -35.57
CA GLN A 4 72.36 -31.30 -35.96
C GLN A 4 72.38 -31.03 -37.47
N THR A 5 71.28 -30.56 -38.06
CA THR A 5 71.29 -29.50 -39.08
C THR A 5 70.01 -28.67 -39.05
N ARG A 6 70.23 -27.36 -39.23
CA ARG A 6 69.27 -26.26 -39.29
C ARG A 6 68.53 -26.27 -40.63
N SER A 7 67.29 -25.78 -40.68
CA SER A 7 66.87 -24.99 -41.84
C SER A 7 65.76 -24.00 -41.51
N ALA A 8 65.91 -22.81 -42.06
CA ALA A 8 65.15 -21.60 -41.82
C ALA A 8 63.84 -21.58 -42.62
N ALA A 9 62.80 -20.95 -42.08
CA ALA A 9 61.61 -20.60 -42.83
C ALA A 9 61.09 -19.20 -42.44
N ARG A 10 61.38 -18.26 -43.36
CA ARG A 10 60.60 -17.08 -43.79
C ARG A 10 59.76 -16.32 -42.74
N LYS A 11 60.19 -15.06 -42.50
CA LYS A 11 59.35 -13.97 -42.00
C LYS A 11 58.24 -13.67 -43.00
N LEU A 12 56.98 -13.88 -42.59
CA LEU A 12 55.81 -13.27 -43.24
C LEU A 12 55.31 -12.15 -42.32
N THR A 13 55.51 -10.92 -42.78
CA THR A 13 55.03 -9.69 -42.18
C THR A 13 53.49 -9.69 -42.20
N ARG A 14 52.85 -9.94 -41.05
CA ARG A 14 51.40 -9.82 -40.93
C ARG A 14 51.03 -8.34 -40.85
N VAL A 15 50.34 -7.87 -41.88
CA VAL A 15 49.63 -6.58 -41.91
C VAL A 15 48.68 -6.51 -40.70
N ARG A 16 48.85 -5.50 -39.85
CA ARG A 16 47.90 -5.16 -38.79
C ARG A 16 46.64 -4.57 -39.46
N VAL A 17 45.58 -5.35 -39.53
CA VAL A 17 44.23 -4.81 -39.75
C VAL A 17 43.77 -4.25 -38.40
N SER A 18 43.62 -2.92 -38.34
CA SER A 18 43.05 -2.23 -37.19
C SER A 18 41.58 -2.62 -37.06
N ALA A 19 41.23 -3.37 -36.02
CA ALA A 19 39.84 -3.60 -35.65
C ALA A 19 39.22 -2.28 -35.12
N PRO A 20 37.96 -1.95 -35.45
CA PRO A 20 37.27 -0.80 -34.86
C PRO A 20 36.98 -1.07 -33.37
N PRO A 21 36.90 -0.03 -32.52
CA PRO A 21 36.57 -0.22 -31.10
C PRO A 21 35.15 -0.75 -30.95
N ILE A 22 35.01 -1.90 -30.30
CA ILE A 22 33.71 -2.39 -29.82
C ILE A 22 33.27 -1.43 -28.71
N PRO A 23 32.08 -0.80 -28.79
CA PRO A 23 31.56 -0.05 -27.67
C PRO A 23 31.26 -1.03 -26.51
N SER A 24 32.03 -0.93 -25.43
CA SER A 24 31.78 -1.63 -24.17
C SER A 24 30.47 -1.10 -23.56
N THR A 25 29.37 -1.75 -23.89
CA THR A 25 28.11 -1.56 -23.18
C THR A 25 28.22 -2.32 -21.86
N PRO A 26 28.10 -1.70 -20.68
CA PRO A 26 28.04 -2.45 -19.44
C PRO A 26 26.78 -3.34 -19.47
N PRO A 27 26.81 -4.56 -18.90
CA PRO A 27 25.61 -5.39 -18.81
C PRO A 27 24.55 -4.62 -18.01
N PRO A 28 23.25 -4.71 -18.36
CA PRO A 28 22.22 -4.08 -17.55
C PRO A 28 22.26 -4.73 -16.16
N SER A 29 22.72 -3.98 -15.16
CA SER A 29 22.55 -4.34 -13.77
C SER A 29 21.05 -4.52 -13.54
N SER A 30 20.66 -5.70 -13.07
CA SER A 30 19.32 -6.03 -12.62
C SER A 30 18.93 -5.13 -11.45
N SER A 31 18.58 -3.87 -11.75
CA SER A 31 17.86 -3.02 -10.82
C SER A 31 16.47 -3.62 -10.71
N THR A 32 16.20 -4.27 -9.58
CA THR A 32 14.84 -4.61 -9.15
C THR A 32 14.01 -3.34 -9.22
N ARG A 33 13.30 -3.13 -10.33
CA ARG A 33 12.36 -2.04 -10.47
C ARG A 33 11.26 -2.33 -9.47
N VAL A 34 11.20 -1.54 -8.39
CA VAL A 34 10.06 -1.56 -7.47
C VAL A 34 8.81 -1.45 -8.35
N PRO A 35 7.88 -2.42 -8.32
CA PRO A 35 6.73 -2.36 -9.20
C PRO A 35 5.94 -1.09 -8.87
N THR A 36 5.97 -0.13 -9.78
CA THR A 36 5.15 1.07 -9.70
C THR A 36 3.70 0.61 -9.81
N LEU A 37 2.96 0.66 -8.69
CA LEU A 37 1.53 0.36 -8.69
C LEU A 37 0.81 1.28 -9.68
N GLU A 38 -0.04 0.70 -10.52
CA GLU A 38 -0.81 1.45 -11.50
C GLU A 38 -1.78 2.40 -10.82
N THR A 39 -2.01 3.56 -11.44
CA THR A 39 -2.98 4.55 -10.98
C THR A 39 -4.16 4.59 -11.93
N HIS A 40 -5.36 4.32 -11.42
CA HIS A 40 -6.61 4.28 -12.20
C HIS A 40 -7.61 5.30 -11.66
N LEU A 41 -8.46 5.84 -12.53
CA LEU A 41 -9.58 6.72 -12.16
C LEU A 41 -10.88 6.06 -12.64
N PHE A 42 -11.89 6.02 -11.78
CA PHE A 42 -13.22 5.54 -12.14
C PHE A 42 -14.25 6.62 -11.85
N ASP A 43 -15.07 6.95 -12.84
CA ASP A 43 -16.07 8.02 -12.73
C ASP A 43 -17.23 7.63 -11.82
N ILE A 44 -17.59 6.34 -11.80
CA ILE A 44 -18.74 5.79 -11.06
C ILE A 44 -18.38 4.49 -10.33
N PRO A 45 -19.09 4.15 -9.23
CA PRO A 45 -18.83 2.92 -8.48
C PRO A 45 -18.93 1.64 -9.33
N LYS A 46 -19.81 1.62 -10.34
CA LYS A 46 -19.99 0.43 -11.19
C LYS A 46 -18.77 0.13 -12.08
N ALA A 47 -18.05 1.16 -12.50
CA ALA A 47 -16.81 0.98 -13.27
C ALA A 47 -15.70 0.39 -12.38
N TRP A 48 -15.62 0.84 -11.12
CA TRP A 48 -14.71 0.25 -10.14
C TRP A 48 -15.07 -1.22 -9.82
N GLU A 49 -16.35 -1.50 -9.64
CA GLU A 49 -16.87 -2.86 -9.43
C GLU A 49 -16.50 -3.79 -10.61
N SER A 50 -16.69 -3.33 -11.84
CA SER A 50 -16.36 -4.11 -13.05
C SER A 50 -14.85 -4.39 -13.15
N TRP A 51 -14.02 -3.44 -12.75
CA TRP A 51 -12.57 -3.65 -12.70
C TRP A 51 -12.20 -4.71 -11.65
N LEU A 52 -12.77 -4.63 -10.44
CA LEU A 52 -12.52 -5.62 -9.40
C LEU A 52 -13.03 -6.99 -9.81
N ASP A 53 -14.20 -7.09 -10.42
CA ASP A 53 -14.76 -8.35 -10.91
C ASP A 53 -13.76 -9.12 -11.80
N ALA A 54 -13.13 -8.41 -12.73
CA ALA A 54 -12.15 -8.98 -13.65
C ALA A 54 -10.75 -9.21 -13.03
N ASN A 55 -10.35 -8.45 -12.00
CA ASN A 55 -8.94 -8.37 -11.58
C ASN A 55 -8.69 -8.74 -10.10
N HIS A 56 -9.71 -8.89 -9.26
CA HIS A 56 -9.54 -9.04 -7.82
C HIS A 56 -8.73 -10.29 -7.41
N SER A 57 -8.80 -11.35 -8.20
CA SER A 57 -8.13 -12.63 -7.94
C SER A 57 -6.72 -12.71 -8.53
N THR A 58 -6.46 -12.00 -9.63
CA THR A 58 -5.17 -12.02 -10.35
C THR A 58 -4.23 -10.93 -9.87
N ASN A 59 -4.75 -9.77 -9.46
CA ASN A 59 -3.96 -8.65 -9.01
C ASN A 59 -3.64 -8.75 -7.51
N THR A 60 -2.43 -9.21 -7.19
CA THR A 60 -1.95 -9.38 -5.81
C THR A 60 -1.20 -8.16 -5.25
N THR A 61 -0.78 -7.24 -6.11
CA THR A 61 -0.01 -6.04 -5.72
C THR A 61 -0.92 -4.86 -5.34
N GLY A 62 -2.14 -4.83 -5.89
CA GLY A 62 -3.11 -3.76 -5.75
C GLY A 62 -2.90 -2.62 -6.73
N LEU A 63 -3.53 -1.48 -6.45
CA LEU A 63 -3.44 -0.27 -7.28
C LEU A 63 -3.63 1.01 -6.47
N TRP A 64 -3.34 2.14 -7.10
CA TRP A 64 -3.73 3.47 -6.64
C TRP A 64 -5.01 3.89 -7.34
N LEU A 65 -6.04 4.20 -6.56
CA LEU A 65 -7.27 4.76 -7.07
C LEU A 65 -7.22 6.29 -6.96
N LYS A 66 -7.28 6.99 -8.09
CA LYS A 66 -7.38 8.44 -8.19
C LYS A 66 -8.83 8.85 -7.92
N ILE A 67 -9.01 9.69 -6.90
CA ILE A 67 -10.31 10.17 -6.41
C ILE A 67 -10.30 11.70 -6.43
N ALA A 68 -11.35 12.29 -6.99
CA ALA A 68 -11.59 13.72 -7.00
C ALA A 68 -11.86 14.24 -5.57
N LYS A 69 -11.31 15.40 -5.25
CA LYS A 69 -11.63 16.15 -4.03
C LYS A 69 -13.05 16.71 -4.14
N LYS A 70 -13.72 16.89 -3.00
CA LYS A 70 -15.14 17.34 -2.98
C LYS A 70 -15.38 18.66 -3.74
N ASP A 71 -14.39 19.55 -3.73
CA ASP A 71 -14.53 20.90 -4.30
C ASP A 71 -13.93 21.03 -5.71
N SER A 72 -13.55 19.93 -6.36
CA SER A 72 -12.89 19.99 -7.68
C SER A 72 -13.85 20.14 -8.86
N GLY A 73 -15.14 19.87 -8.66
CA GLY A 73 -16.13 19.78 -9.75
C GLY A 73 -15.89 18.61 -10.72
N VAL A 74 -14.95 17.71 -10.41
CA VAL A 74 -14.64 16.52 -11.22
C VAL A 74 -15.44 15.33 -10.70
N THR A 75 -16.13 14.64 -11.61
CA THR A 75 -16.86 13.40 -11.27
C THR A 75 -15.87 12.26 -11.04
N SER A 76 -15.93 11.63 -9.87
CA SER A 76 -15.26 10.35 -9.61
C SER A 76 -16.02 9.54 -8.56
N VAL A 77 -15.72 8.26 -8.47
CA VAL A 77 -16.11 7.43 -7.33
C VAL A 77 -15.64 8.09 -6.03
N THR A 78 -16.50 8.14 -5.02
CA THR A 78 -16.13 8.64 -3.69
C THR A 78 -15.31 7.58 -2.94
N TYR A 79 -14.52 8.01 -1.95
CA TYR A 79 -13.77 7.08 -1.11
C TYR A 79 -14.67 6.03 -0.43
N ASP A 80 -15.81 6.43 0.15
CA ASP A 80 -16.69 5.49 0.84
C ASP A 80 -17.31 4.48 -0.14
N GLN A 81 -17.72 4.92 -1.34
CA GLN A 81 -18.19 4.00 -2.38
C GLN A 81 -17.10 3.04 -2.85
N ALA A 82 -15.87 3.54 -3.03
CA ALA A 82 -14.74 2.71 -3.44
C ALA A 82 -14.39 1.66 -2.38
N LEU A 83 -14.45 2.03 -1.11
CA LEU A 83 -14.24 1.13 0.02
C LEU A 83 -15.35 0.07 0.11
N ASP A 84 -16.61 0.46 -0.03
CA ASP A 84 -17.73 -0.47 0.03
C ASP A 84 -17.61 -1.55 -1.06
N VAL A 85 -17.30 -1.15 -2.29
CA VAL A 85 -17.05 -2.11 -3.38
C VAL A 85 -15.81 -2.95 -3.09
N ALA A 86 -14.70 -2.36 -2.60
CA ALA A 86 -13.50 -3.12 -2.27
C ALA A 86 -13.77 -4.22 -1.22
N LEU A 87 -14.55 -3.90 -0.18
CA LEU A 87 -14.93 -4.87 0.85
C LEU A 87 -15.72 -6.05 0.28
N CYS A 88 -16.60 -5.81 -0.70
CA CYS A 88 -17.34 -6.88 -1.38
C CYS A 88 -16.42 -7.93 -2.02
N TYR A 89 -15.23 -7.53 -2.49
CA TYR A 89 -14.26 -8.41 -3.15
C TYR A 89 -13.12 -8.87 -2.24
N GLY A 90 -13.17 -8.60 -0.93
CA GLY A 90 -12.11 -8.96 0.01
C GLY A 90 -10.86 -8.06 -0.09
N TRP A 91 -11.02 -6.87 -0.66
CA TRP A 91 -9.98 -5.84 -0.76
C TRP A 91 -10.14 -4.80 0.37
N ILE A 92 -9.07 -4.06 0.64
CA ILE A 92 -9.05 -3.00 1.66
C ILE A 92 -8.25 -1.80 1.16
N ASP A 93 -8.60 -0.63 1.70
CA ASP A 93 -7.81 0.58 1.53
C ASP A 93 -6.54 0.56 2.38
N GLY A 94 -5.55 1.35 1.96
CA GLY A 94 -4.30 1.54 2.68
C GLY A 94 -3.84 2.99 2.68
N GLN A 95 -2.68 3.23 2.10
CA GLN A 95 -2.06 4.56 2.11
C GLN A 95 -2.87 5.56 1.27
N ARG A 96 -3.04 6.76 1.80
CA ARG A 96 -3.56 7.93 1.07
C ARG A 96 -2.42 8.88 0.73
N LYS A 97 -2.40 9.44 -0.48
CA LYS A 97 -1.46 10.49 -0.88
C LYS A 97 -2.18 11.60 -1.65
N ALA A 98 -1.75 12.84 -1.46
CA ALA A 98 -2.16 13.91 -2.35
C ALA A 98 -1.54 13.70 -3.74
N LEU A 99 -2.29 13.99 -4.80
CA LEU A 99 -1.80 13.89 -6.18
C LEU A 99 -1.66 15.28 -6.79
N ASP A 100 -2.75 16.04 -6.82
CA ASP A 100 -2.80 17.38 -7.40
C ASP A 100 -3.83 18.26 -6.67
N ALA A 101 -4.09 19.47 -7.19
CA ALA A 101 -5.05 20.40 -6.59
C ALA A 101 -6.48 19.82 -6.52
N GLN A 102 -6.84 18.95 -7.45
CA GLN A 102 -8.19 18.44 -7.70
C GLN A 102 -8.37 16.98 -7.26
N HIS A 103 -7.28 16.23 -7.06
CA HIS A 103 -7.32 14.79 -6.79
C HIS A 103 -6.39 14.37 -5.66
N PHE A 104 -6.74 13.24 -5.05
CA PHE A 104 -5.85 12.45 -4.23
C PHE A 104 -5.85 11.00 -4.73
N ILE A 105 -4.86 10.22 -4.32
CA ILE A 105 -4.81 8.79 -4.61
C ILE A 105 -4.94 7.99 -3.30
N GLN A 106 -5.69 6.90 -3.37
CA GLN A 106 -5.90 5.96 -2.28
C GLN A 106 -5.45 4.57 -2.75
N ARG A 107 -4.55 3.93 -2.02
CA ARG A 107 -4.11 2.57 -2.35
C ARG A 107 -5.21 1.58 -1.95
N PHE A 108 -5.52 0.64 -2.84
CA PHE A 108 -6.38 -0.50 -2.58
C PHE A 108 -5.62 -1.79 -2.87
N THR A 109 -5.73 -2.77 -1.98
CA THR A 109 -5.03 -4.06 -2.09
C THR A 109 -5.92 -5.19 -1.62
N PRO A 110 -5.72 -6.43 -2.12
CA PRO A 110 -6.27 -7.62 -1.48
C PRO A 110 -5.89 -7.66 0.00
N ARG A 111 -6.82 -8.08 0.87
CA ARG A 111 -6.49 -8.28 2.27
C ARG A 111 -5.46 -9.40 2.42
N ARG A 112 -4.46 -9.18 3.26
CA ARG A 112 -3.49 -10.24 3.60
C ARG A 112 -4.14 -11.18 4.61
N LYS A 113 -3.81 -12.47 4.53
CA LYS A 113 -4.21 -13.47 5.53
C LYS A 113 -3.83 -12.98 6.93
N GLY A 114 -4.78 -13.02 7.87
CA GLY A 114 -4.59 -12.58 9.25
C GLY A 114 -4.65 -11.06 9.48
N SER A 115 -4.99 -10.24 8.46
CA SER A 115 -5.11 -8.79 8.66
C SER A 115 -6.25 -8.44 9.61
N LEU A 116 -5.96 -7.58 10.60
CA LEU A 116 -6.95 -7.12 11.58
C LEU A 116 -8.15 -6.45 10.90
N TRP A 117 -9.33 -6.65 11.45
CA TRP A 117 -10.55 -5.93 11.06
C TRP A 117 -10.75 -4.71 11.97
N SER A 118 -11.19 -3.60 11.39
CA SER A 118 -11.63 -2.43 12.15
C SER A 118 -13.14 -2.47 12.34
N GLN A 119 -13.63 -1.88 13.44
CA GLN A 119 -15.07 -1.77 13.67
C GLN A 119 -15.80 -1.06 12.52
N ARG A 120 -15.16 -0.04 11.93
CA ARG A 120 -15.70 0.69 10.76
C ARG A 120 -15.97 -0.26 9.59
N ASN A 121 -15.02 -1.14 9.28
CA ASN A 121 -15.15 -2.05 8.14
C ASN A 121 -16.15 -3.17 8.43
N VAL A 122 -16.20 -3.66 9.67
CA VAL A 122 -17.23 -4.60 10.13
C VAL A 122 -18.64 -4.00 9.98
N ASN A 123 -18.83 -2.74 10.42
CA ASN A 123 -20.09 -2.04 10.30
C ASN A 123 -20.51 -1.82 8.84
N LYS A 124 -19.55 -1.60 7.93
CA LYS A 124 -19.82 -1.45 6.49
C LYS A 124 -20.20 -2.78 5.83
N VAL A 125 -19.65 -3.89 6.28
CA VAL A 125 -19.93 -5.22 5.71
C VAL A 125 -21.37 -5.66 5.95
N ALA A 126 -21.95 -5.40 7.14
CA ALA A 126 -23.31 -5.82 7.48
C ALA A 126 -24.37 -5.43 6.43
N PRO A 127 -24.52 -4.14 6.04
CA PRO A 127 -25.48 -3.75 5.01
C PRO A 127 -25.11 -4.29 3.61
N LEU A 128 -23.84 -4.53 3.31
CA LEU A 128 -23.42 -5.10 2.02
C LEU A 128 -23.82 -6.56 1.87
N ILE A 129 -23.84 -7.32 2.97
CA ILE A 129 -24.38 -8.69 3.00
C ILE A 129 -25.90 -8.64 2.88
N GLU A 130 -26.57 -7.80 3.67
CA GLU A 130 -28.03 -7.69 3.67
C GLU A 130 -28.58 -7.30 2.29
N THR A 131 -27.89 -6.41 1.58
CA THR A 131 -28.25 -5.98 0.22
C THR A 131 -27.79 -6.93 -0.88
N GLY A 132 -27.18 -8.08 -0.55
CA GLY A 132 -26.72 -9.08 -1.52
C GLY A 132 -25.58 -8.61 -2.43
N ARG A 133 -24.84 -7.56 -2.04
CA ARG A 133 -23.72 -7.01 -2.82
C ARG A 133 -22.40 -7.72 -2.55
N MET A 134 -22.29 -8.44 -1.45
CA MET A 134 -21.09 -9.18 -1.05
C MET A 134 -20.76 -10.26 -2.08
N GLN A 135 -19.50 -10.32 -2.52
CA GLN A 135 -19.03 -11.36 -3.45
C GLN A 135 -18.41 -12.53 -2.68
N PRO A 136 -18.27 -13.72 -3.30
CA PRO A 136 -17.69 -14.89 -2.65
C PRO A 136 -16.30 -14.65 -2.06
N ALA A 137 -15.47 -13.84 -2.73
CA ALA A 137 -14.14 -13.48 -2.26
C ALA A 137 -14.16 -12.64 -0.97
N GLY A 138 -15.08 -11.67 -0.87
CA GLY A 138 -15.29 -10.89 0.34
C GLY A 138 -15.86 -11.73 1.47
N GLN A 139 -16.84 -12.58 1.17
CA GLN A 139 -17.43 -13.50 2.15
C GLN A 139 -16.39 -14.45 2.75
N ALA A 140 -15.50 -15.02 1.92
CA ALA A 140 -14.44 -15.90 2.40
C ALA A 140 -13.49 -15.21 3.41
N GLU A 141 -13.20 -13.92 3.23
CA GLU A 141 -12.35 -13.16 4.16
C GLU A 141 -13.09 -12.80 5.47
N ILE A 142 -14.41 -12.61 5.40
CA ILE A 142 -15.28 -12.45 6.58
C ILE A 142 -15.31 -13.75 7.38
N ASP A 143 -15.54 -14.88 6.72
CA ASP A 143 -15.62 -16.19 7.36
C ASP A 143 -14.27 -16.59 7.98
N ALA A 144 -13.16 -16.31 7.29
CA ALA A 144 -11.83 -16.51 7.84
C ALA A 144 -11.58 -15.66 9.09
N ALA A 145 -12.04 -14.41 9.11
CA ALA A 145 -11.89 -13.52 10.26
C ALA A 145 -12.77 -13.91 11.46
N LYS A 146 -13.94 -14.49 11.21
CA LYS A 146 -14.78 -15.09 12.27
C LYS A 146 -14.14 -16.37 12.81
N GLY A 147 -13.62 -17.21 11.92
CA GLY A 147 -12.98 -18.47 12.29
C GLY A 147 -11.73 -18.32 13.16
N ASP A 148 -11.02 -17.19 13.05
CA ASP A 148 -9.82 -16.92 13.84
C ASP A 148 -9.99 -15.83 14.92
N GLY A 149 -11.23 -15.36 15.16
CA GLY A 149 -11.55 -14.41 16.23
C GLY A 149 -11.17 -12.96 15.95
N ARG A 150 -10.60 -12.63 14.78
CA ARG A 150 -10.29 -11.23 14.40
C ARG A 150 -11.55 -10.38 14.26
N TRP A 151 -12.66 -11.00 13.88
CA TRP A 151 -13.95 -10.33 13.73
C TRP A 151 -14.47 -9.82 15.08
N GLU A 152 -14.47 -10.66 16.11
CA GLU A 152 -14.93 -10.35 17.47
C GLU A 152 -14.01 -9.32 18.15
N ARG A 153 -12.69 -9.42 17.93
CA ARG A 153 -11.72 -8.46 18.45
C ARG A 153 -11.96 -7.03 17.95
N ALA A 154 -12.43 -6.87 16.71
CA ALA A 154 -12.76 -5.56 16.16
C ALA A 154 -13.85 -4.85 16.98
N TYR A 155 -14.85 -5.62 17.44
CA TYR A 155 -15.93 -5.16 18.31
C TYR A 155 -15.44 -4.82 19.72
N SER A 156 -14.59 -5.65 20.30
CA SER A 156 -14.11 -5.46 21.68
C SER A 156 -13.11 -4.30 21.83
N SER A 157 -12.37 -3.93 20.77
CA SER A 157 -11.28 -2.95 20.85
C SER A 157 -11.74 -1.49 20.97
N SER A 158 -13.01 -1.16 20.73
CA SER A 158 -13.53 0.22 20.84
C SER A 158 -14.12 0.54 22.22
N SER A 159 -14.39 -0.45 23.06
CA SER A 159 -15.19 -0.27 24.29
C SER A 159 -14.50 -0.71 25.58
N ASN A 160 -13.27 -1.23 25.53
CA ASN A 160 -12.57 -1.81 26.69
C ASN A 160 -11.14 -1.27 26.90
N ALA A 161 -10.86 -0.03 26.50
CA ALA A 161 -9.71 0.68 27.06
C ALA A 161 -10.12 1.30 28.39
N THR A 162 -10.33 0.47 29.42
CA THR A 162 -10.44 0.97 30.79
C THR A 162 -9.07 1.53 31.16
N VAL A 163 -8.94 2.85 31.15
CA VAL A 163 -7.74 3.54 31.67
C VAL A 163 -7.59 3.08 33.13
N PRO A 164 -6.45 2.47 33.53
CA PRO A 164 -6.22 2.14 34.94
C PRO A 164 -6.37 3.39 35.80
N GLU A 165 -7.09 3.32 36.92
CA GLU A 165 -7.33 4.46 37.82
C GLU A 165 -6.02 5.16 38.24
N ASP A 166 -4.95 4.38 38.40
CA ASP A 166 -3.60 4.88 38.71
C ASP A 166 -3.09 5.93 37.71
N PHE A 167 -3.51 5.85 36.44
CA PHE A 167 -3.12 6.79 35.39
C PHE A 167 -3.93 8.10 35.43
N GLN A 168 -5.18 8.06 35.93
CA GLN A 168 -6.00 9.27 36.11
C GLN A 168 -5.55 10.07 37.32
N THR A 169 -5.14 9.39 38.39
CA THR A 169 -4.59 10.04 39.59
C THR A 169 -3.32 10.82 39.25
N ALA A 170 -2.39 10.21 38.49
CA ALA A 170 -1.15 10.88 38.09
C ALA A 170 -1.35 12.11 37.19
N LEU A 171 -2.39 12.14 36.35
CA LEU A 171 -2.70 13.31 35.50
C LEU A 171 -3.31 14.46 36.30
N ASN A 172 -4.09 14.17 37.33
CA ASN A 172 -4.70 15.20 38.18
C ASN A 172 -3.68 15.87 39.12
N GLU A 173 -2.64 15.14 39.56
CA GLU A 173 -1.59 15.71 40.41
C GLU A 173 -0.66 16.68 39.67
N VAL A 174 -0.46 16.51 38.35
CA VAL A 174 0.41 17.38 37.54
C VAL A 174 -0.28 18.70 37.14
N GLY A 175 -1.61 18.79 37.26
CA GLY A 175 -2.42 19.95 36.84
C GLY A 175 -2.54 21.09 37.87
N ASN A 176 -2.07 20.91 39.11
CA ASN A 176 -2.28 21.88 40.21
C ASN A 176 -1.03 22.67 40.63
N GLY A 177 0.01 22.73 39.80
CA GLY A 177 1.15 23.63 39.99
C GLY A 177 0.88 25.05 39.48
N LYS A 178 -0.11 25.77 40.05
CA LYS A 178 -0.23 27.22 39.83
C LYS A 178 0.83 27.95 40.65
N GLU A 179 1.87 28.37 39.93
CA GLU A 179 2.63 29.61 40.09
C GLU A 179 2.06 30.59 41.14
N THR A 180 2.75 30.72 42.28
CA THR A 180 2.71 31.89 43.14
C THR A 180 3.93 32.76 42.82
N ARG A 181 3.75 33.70 41.90
CA ARG A 181 4.63 34.86 41.72
C ARG A 181 4.12 35.94 42.69
N ASP A 182 4.81 36.10 43.81
CA ASP A 182 4.66 37.31 44.63
C ASP A 182 5.71 38.33 44.17
N GLU A 183 5.22 39.37 43.50
CA GLU A 183 5.90 40.66 43.35
C GLU A 183 5.48 41.53 44.54
N THR A 184 6.44 42.01 45.33
CA THR A 184 6.26 43.19 46.17
C THR A 184 7.42 44.15 45.91
N GLU A 185 7.02 45.34 45.45
CA GLU A 185 7.77 46.57 45.18
C GLU A 185 7.90 47.42 46.49
N GLU A 186 8.72 48.48 46.45
CA GLU A 186 9.14 49.46 47.51
C GLU A 186 10.38 49.03 48.34
N ASP A 187 11.47 49.81 48.46
CA ASP A 187 11.75 51.26 48.31
C ASP A 187 13.05 51.55 47.53
#